data_AF-A0A5B9MCS2-F1
#
_entry.id   AF-A0A5B9MCS2-F1
#
_cell.length_a   1.000
_cell.length_b   1.000
_cell.length_c   1.000
_cell.angle_alpha   90.00
_cell.angle_beta   90.00
_cell.angle_gamma   90.00
#
_symmetry.space_group_name_H-M   'P 1'
#
loop_
_entity.id
_entity.type
_entity.pdbx_description
1 polymer ?
#
loop_
_entity_poly.entity_id
_entity_poly.type
_entity_poly.pdbx_seq_one_letter_code
_entity_poly.pdbx_strand_id
1 'polypeptide(L)'
;MVTLFMNAPQRLGYLFGLPSVAAKPPMMAKPLMMFAIGVAALAWTPPTVFAQSEGYEDEMGMEGYEDEMGMEMMYEEEMGMEGYGYGSRGRRGVSPQDLVATRLSDALTKAFESTSFASLADPEAAPPVLSGPVLLNDATVAYAKGKYDLAMKLYFGHIVAEYDHAQNQLQLVKYSRMMRRPTWQLRWGISYAVRGDATDPQPIGDVQASGRGGGGFGDGGMEAGMDEFYEDGFGGPGAGGRPGMNDTAGMDSYEDDMAGMDEMYEQEMMMGSGGGRRRAAAPAGPPTPAARLAALDATMLSQEAEESLSKNLGIVTTLIGEEFDKRYAQGDFGRAMTDVTAESGSAETVSEAFVNLIENAGDTLPLWRPGIVFLGEGTSTDNIRRAQKADLDLLIHLDVLLKPLRGEYTQNISRCRLFHVPSGESKGISKVIDSLEFAQKSRIKSVSSRDFVGERLENFFAIIDRETVTSDFPGLTPEIASKRVGALLASGGGKNLRTLAEVRLFQSQQLLSEEEVLTAFDIVGGEEALALIYGSEEERLRIVRNWAGGRADQPAE
;
A
#
# COMPACT_ATOMS: atom_id res chain seq x y z
N MET A 1 -39.51 32.25 12.35
CA MET A 1 -40.67 31.51 12.87
C MET A 1 -40.35 30.04 12.66
N VAL A 2 -39.87 29.27 13.64
CA VAL A 2 -40.51 28.94 14.94
C VAL A 2 -41.95 28.53 14.64
N THR A 3 -42.33 27.25 14.67
CA THR A 3 -42.58 26.37 15.85
C THR A 3 -42.91 24.97 15.29
N LEU A 4 -42.27 23.88 15.74
CA LEU A 4 -42.64 22.95 16.85
C LEU A 4 -43.76 21.94 16.54
N PHE A 5 -43.46 20.65 16.77
CA PHE A 5 -44.20 19.59 17.52
C PHE A 5 -43.70 18.21 17.05
N MET A 6 -42.74 17.57 17.73
CA MET A 6 -42.88 16.62 18.86
C MET A 6 -43.73 15.38 18.56
N ASN A 7 -43.12 14.20 18.67
CA ASN A 7 -43.74 13.04 19.33
C ASN A 7 -42.69 12.05 19.85
N ALA A 8 -42.80 11.75 21.14
CA ALA A 8 -42.05 10.76 21.90
C ALA A 8 -43.03 9.68 22.40
N PRO A 9 -42.57 8.51 22.83
CA PRO A 9 -43.32 7.67 23.74
C PRO A 9 -42.66 7.58 25.13
N GLN A 10 -43.44 7.90 26.16
CA GLN A 10 -43.16 7.64 27.57
C GLN A 10 -43.70 6.27 27.99
N ARG A 11 -42.99 5.56 28.88
CA ARG A 11 -43.60 4.68 29.90
C ARG A 11 -42.82 4.74 31.22
N LEU A 12 -43.52 5.18 32.27
CA LEU A 12 -43.24 4.96 33.70
C LEU A 12 -43.31 3.45 34.01
N GLY A 13 -42.67 2.84 35.02
CA GLY A 13 -42.08 3.30 36.28
C GLY A 13 -42.62 2.42 37.42
N TYR A 14 -41.76 1.78 38.23
CA TYR A 14 -42.13 1.27 39.56
C TYR A 14 -40.93 1.26 40.52
N LEU A 15 -41.15 1.87 41.69
CA LEU A 15 -40.31 1.96 42.88
C LEU A 15 -40.25 0.64 43.67
N PHE A 16 -39.14 0.39 44.36
CA PHE A 16 -38.94 -0.12 45.75
C PHE A 16 -37.41 -0.17 45.94
N GLY A 17 -36.71 0.19 47.01
CA GLY A 17 -36.96 0.44 48.43
C GLY A 17 -35.69 -0.04 49.19
N LEU A 18 -34.96 0.87 49.86
CA LEU A 18 -33.72 0.66 50.64
C LEU A 18 -33.93 -0.29 51.86
N PRO A 19 -32.85 -0.88 52.48
CA PRO A 19 -31.99 -0.21 53.50
C PRO A 19 -30.48 -0.58 53.40
N SER A 20 -29.52 0.35 53.54
CA SER A 20 -28.92 0.92 54.76
C SER A 20 -28.39 -0.09 55.80
N VAL A 21 -27.05 -0.26 55.90
CA VAL A 21 -26.35 -0.64 57.16
C VAL A 21 -24.95 -0.01 57.24
N ALA A 22 -24.87 0.96 58.16
CA ALA A 22 -23.86 1.26 59.18
C ALA A 22 -22.34 1.03 59.01
N ALA A 23 -21.62 2.08 59.42
CA ALA A 23 -20.18 2.23 59.60
C ALA A 23 -19.58 1.56 60.85
N LYS A 24 -18.25 1.33 60.83
CA LYS A 24 -17.37 1.62 61.99
C LYS A 24 -15.85 1.67 61.63
N PRO A 25 -15.02 2.51 62.29
CA PRO A 25 -13.58 2.71 62.01
C PRO A 25 -12.69 2.26 63.22
N PRO A 26 -11.48 2.82 63.48
CA PRO A 26 -10.15 2.42 62.99
C PRO A 26 -9.16 2.05 64.13
N MET A 27 -7.97 1.49 63.86
CA MET A 27 -6.84 1.51 64.82
C MET A 27 -5.45 1.51 64.14
N MET A 28 -4.62 2.48 64.56
CA MET A 28 -3.19 2.47 64.95
C MET A 28 -2.17 1.61 64.17
N ALA A 29 -0.88 1.91 64.03
CA ALA A 29 0.03 3.05 64.22
C ALA A 29 1.42 2.59 63.68
N LYS A 30 2.21 3.55 63.19
CA LYS A 30 3.68 3.68 62.89
C LYS A 30 4.68 2.59 63.40
N PRO A 31 5.96 2.50 62.93
CA PRO A 31 6.80 3.58 62.36
C PRO A 31 7.80 3.27 61.20
N LEU A 32 8.40 4.36 60.72
CA LEU A 32 9.66 4.57 59.98
C LEU A 32 10.66 3.40 59.86
N MET A 33 11.24 3.26 58.65
CA MET A 33 12.67 2.96 58.49
C MET A 33 13.23 3.64 57.23
N MET A 34 14.22 4.51 57.43
CA MET A 34 15.14 5.02 56.40
C MET A 34 15.96 3.85 55.83
N PHE A 35 16.23 3.82 54.53
CA PHE A 35 17.49 3.27 54.01
C PHE A 35 17.95 4.00 52.74
N ALA A 36 19.27 4.08 52.66
CA ALA A 36 20.11 4.99 51.90
C ALA A 36 20.11 4.80 50.37
N ILE A 37 20.33 5.91 49.67
CA ILE A 37 20.76 5.97 48.27
C ILE A 37 22.22 5.54 48.21
N GLY A 38 22.47 4.36 47.62
CA GLY A 38 23.80 3.88 47.27
C GLY A 38 23.99 3.94 45.76
N VAL A 39 24.89 4.82 45.33
CA VAL A 39 25.44 4.88 43.97
C VAL A 39 26.32 3.64 43.74
N ALA A 40 26.03 2.87 42.69
CA ALA A 40 26.96 1.88 42.15
C ALA A 40 26.81 1.79 40.63
N ALA A 41 27.78 2.36 39.93
CA ALA A 41 28.03 2.13 38.52
C ALA A 41 28.58 0.71 38.33
N LEU A 42 27.94 -0.10 37.48
CA LEU A 42 28.52 -1.33 36.96
C LEU A 42 28.15 -1.48 35.48
N ALA A 43 29.21 -1.50 34.68
CA ALA A 43 29.21 -1.75 33.24
C ALA A 43 28.68 -3.16 32.93
N TRP A 44 27.66 -3.26 32.07
CA TRP A 44 27.17 -4.52 31.52
C TRP A 44 27.32 -4.51 30.00
N THR A 45 28.36 -5.20 29.51
CA THR A 45 28.42 -5.72 28.15
C THR A 45 27.54 -6.97 28.05
N PRO A 46 26.67 -7.12 27.04
CA PRO A 46 25.94 -8.36 26.82
C PRO A 46 26.84 -9.43 26.14
N PRO A 47 26.71 -10.72 26.51
CA PRO A 47 27.43 -11.80 25.85
C PRO A 47 26.73 -12.20 24.54
N THR A 48 27.56 -12.47 23.52
CA THR A 48 27.22 -13.19 22.29
C THR A 48 26.74 -14.60 22.60
N VAL A 49 25.52 -14.93 22.19
CA VAL A 49 25.01 -16.31 22.14
C VAL A 49 24.94 -16.75 20.69
N PHE A 50 25.85 -17.66 20.32
CA PHE A 50 25.69 -18.53 19.16
C PHE A 50 24.66 -19.61 19.53
N ALA A 51 23.58 -19.72 18.77
CA ALA A 51 22.69 -20.88 18.82
C ALA A 51 22.56 -21.44 17.39
N GLN A 52 23.31 -22.51 17.14
CA GLN A 52 23.00 -23.47 16.09
C GLN A 52 21.85 -24.34 16.59
N SER A 53 20.78 -24.46 15.80
CA SER A 53 19.81 -25.53 15.96
C SER A 53 19.50 -26.13 14.59
N GLU A 54 20.21 -27.21 14.28
CA GLU A 54 19.72 -28.24 13.37
C GLU A 54 18.62 -29.01 14.10
N GLY A 55 17.47 -29.21 13.45
CA GLY A 55 16.36 -29.98 14.00
C GLY A 55 15.45 -30.45 12.89
N TYR A 56 15.58 -31.74 12.56
CA TYR A 56 14.61 -32.54 11.80
C TYR A 56 13.24 -32.49 12.49
N GLU A 57 12.16 -32.27 11.75
CA GLU A 57 10.81 -32.57 12.23
C GLU A 57 10.08 -33.46 11.22
N ASP A 58 9.69 -34.61 11.75
CA ASP A 58 9.00 -35.73 11.15
C ASP A 58 7.56 -35.38 10.74
N GLU A 59 7.18 -35.98 9.62
CA GLU A 59 5.83 -36.09 9.10
C GLU A 59 4.97 -36.96 10.05
N MET A 60 3.89 -36.40 10.59
CA MET A 60 2.79 -37.16 11.17
C MET A 60 1.47 -36.57 10.69
N GLY A 61 0.77 -37.34 9.85
CA GLY A 61 -0.53 -37.00 9.29
C GLY A 61 -1.65 -37.07 10.33
N MET A 62 -2.64 -36.19 10.15
CA MET A 62 -3.97 -36.35 10.75
C MET A 62 -5.04 -36.07 9.69
N GLU A 63 -5.79 -37.13 9.40
CA GLU A 63 -7.09 -37.12 8.74
C GLU A 63 -8.21 -36.81 9.76
N GLY A 64 -9.31 -36.20 9.31
CA GLY A 64 -10.64 -36.47 9.88
C GLY A 64 -11.64 -35.30 10.03
N TYR A 65 -12.73 -35.42 9.25
CA TYR A 65 -14.12 -34.92 9.43
C TYR A 65 -14.39 -33.41 9.18
N GLU A 66 -15.13 -32.97 8.14
CA GLU A 66 -16.54 -33.19 7.68
C GLU A 66 -17.63 -32.69 8.64
N ASP A 67 -18.26 -31.53 8.33
CA ASP A 67 -19.71 -31.39 8.05
C ASP A 67 -20.15 -29.91 7.98
N GLU A 68 -20.57 -29.45 6.79
CA GLU A 68 -21.37 -28.23 6.58
C GLU A 68 -22.54 -28.54 5.63
N MET A 69 -23.77 -28.21 6.06
CA MET A 69 -24.98 -28.21 5.23
C MET A 69 -25.90 -27.06 5.68
N GLY A 70 -26.33 -26.23 4.73
CA GLY A 70 -27.45 -25.31 4.96
C GLY A 70 -27.56 -24.10 4.01
N MET A 71 -27.81 -24.33 2.72
CA MET A 71 -28.44 -23.34 1.84
C MET A 71 -29.91 -23.13 2.23
N GLU A 72 -30.46 -21.92 2.05
CA GLU A 72 -31.53 -21.67 1.07
C GLU A 72 -31.96 -20.20 0.97
N MET A 73 -32.32 -19.83 -0.26
CA MET A 73 -32.77 -18.53 -0.73
C MET A 73 -34.28 -18.34 -0.56
N MET A 74 -34.74 -17.08 -0.48
CA MET A 74 -36.09 -16.70 -0.94
C MET A 74 -36.11 -15.29 -1.53
N TYR A 75 -36.67 -15.22 -2.74
CA TYR A 75 -37.20 -14.04 -3.42
C TYR A 75 -38.58 -13.69 -2.84
N GLU A 76 -38.98 -12.41 -2.89
CA GLU A 76 -40.36 -12.07 -3.26
C GLU A 76 -40.50 -10.64 -3.79
N GLU A 77 -41.43 -10.52 -4.72
CA GLU A 77 -41.77 -9.44 -5.63
C GLU A 77 -43.18 -8.95 -5.21
N GLU A 78 -43.49 -7.65 -5.17
CA GLU A 78 -44.90 -7.24 -5.23
C GLU A 78 -45.13 -5.82 -5.78
N MET A 79 -46.19 -5.73 -6.59
CA MET A 79 -46.61 -4.63 -7.46
C MET A 79 -47.62 -3.65 -6.82
N GLY A 80 -47.81 -2.51 -7.51
CA GLY A 80 -49.10 -1.83 -7.67
C GLY A 80 -49.29 -0.55 -6.83
N MET A 81 -50.10 0.45 -7.18
CA MET A 81 -50.94 0.76 -8.34
C MET A 81 -51.40 2.24 -8.20
N GLU A 82 -52.07 2.77 -9.23
CA GLU A 82 -52.39 4.18 -9.52
C GLU A 82 -53.38 4.91 -8.56
N GLY A 83 -53.45 6.24 -8.67
CA GLY A 83 -54.58 7.04 -8.14
C GLY A 83 -54.53 8.55 -8.41
N TYR A 84 -55.45 9.04 -9.25
CA TYR A 84 -55.68 10.42 -9.70
C TYR A 84 -56.28 11.37 -8.64
N GLY A 85 -56.10 12.70 -8.80
CA GLY A 85 -56.90 13.71 -8.08
C GLY A 85 -56.60 15.19 -8.41
N TYR A 86 -57.57 15.86 -9.05
CA TYR A 86 -57.64 17.27 -9.47
C TYR A 86 -57.96 18.25 -8.30
N GLY A 87 -57.53 19.53 -8.39
CA GLY A 87 -58.33 20.65 -7.83
C GLY A 87 -57.65 21.90 -7.20
N SER A 88 -57.52 22.95 -8.01
CA SER A 88 -57.77 24.40 -7.75
C SER A 88 -57.18 25.23 -6.58
N ARG A 89 -56.42 26.25 -7.01
CA ARG A 89 -56.52 27.72 -6.73
C ARG A 89 -56.48 28.26 -5.28
N GLY A 90 -55.49 29.11 -5.00
CA GLY A 90 -55.64 30.20 -4.02
C GLY A 90 -54.39 30.98 -3.62
N ARG A 91 -54.21 32.17 -4.23
CA ARG A 91 -53.76 33.43 -3.60
C ARG A 91 -52.28 33.62 -3.20
N ARG A 92 -51.56 34.39 -4.05
CA ARG A 92 -50.26 35.03 -3.81
C ARG A 92 -50.27 35.96 -2.58
N GLY A 93 -49.34 35.72 -1.66
CA GLY A 93 -48.82 36.68 -0.69
C GLY A 93 -47.30 36.60 -0.72
N VAL A 94 -46.62 37.72 -1.00
CA VAL A 94 -45.16 37.81 -1.08
C VAL A 94 -44.58 37.63 0.33
N SER A 95 -43.68 36.65 0.48
CA SER A 95 -43.09 36.34 1.78
C SER A 95 -41.96 37.33 2.11
N PRO A 96 -41.75 37.69 3.38
CA PRO A 96 -40.62 38.53 3.80
C PRO A 96 -39.23 37.98 3.45
N GLN A 97 -39.13 36.69 3.10
CA GLN A 97 -37.88 36.05 2.66
C GLN A 97 -37.47 36.51 1.24
N ASP A 98 -38.43 36.85 0.37
CA ASP A 98 -38.14 37.35 -0.98
C ASP A 98 -37.55 38.77 -0.96
N LEU A 99 -37.91 39.57 0.06
CA LEU A 99 -37.36 40.92 0.28
C LEU A 99 -35.93 40.91 0.83
N VAL A 100 -35.54 39.86 1.56
CA VAL A 100 -34.15 39.68 2.02
C VAL A 100 -33.29 39.15 0.88
N ALA A 101 -33.81 38.23 0.06
CA ALA A 101 -33.12 37.73 -1.12
C ALA A 101 -32.84 38.83 -2.16
N THR A 102 -33.81 39.73 -2.40
CA THR A 102 -33.61 40.88 -3.32
C THR A 102 -32.68 41.95 -2.76
N ARG A 103 -32.64 42.18 -1.44
CA ARG A 103 -31.66 43.12 -0.86
C ARG A 103 -30.25 42.54 -0.77
N LEU A 104 -30.11 41.23 -0.58
CA LEU A 104 -28.83 40.55 -0.64
C LEU A 104 -28.29 40.53 -2.08
N SER A 105 -29.15 40.29 -3.07
CA SER A 105 -28.77 40.36 -4.48
C SER A 105 -28.35 41.78 -4.88
N ASP A 106 -29.09 42.82 -4.47
CA ASP A 106 -28.71 44.21 -4.79
C ASP A 106 -27.44 44.67 -4.07
N ALA A 107 -27.18 44.17 -2.86
CA ALA A 107 -25.94 44.45 -2.12
C ALA A 107 -24.73 43.73 -2.74
N LEU A 108 -24.90 42.49 -3.19
CA LEU A 108 -23.87 41.74 -3.93
C LEU A 108 -23.61 42.39 -5.29
N THR A 109 -24.64 42.79 -6.03
CA THR A 109 -24.47 43.41 -7.36
C THR A 109 -23.73 44.73 -7.26
N LYS A 110 -24.01 45.55 -6.23
CA LYS A 110 -23.25 46.79 -5.97
C LYS A 110 -21.81 46.57 -5.49
N ALA A 111 -21.53 45.46 -4.81
CA ALA A 111 -20.15 45.08 -4.46
C ALA A 111 -19.37 44.53 -5.67
N PHE A 112 -20.07 43.88 -6.61
CA PHE A 112 -19.52 43.41 -7.89
C PHE A 112 -19.19 44.56 -8.85
N GLU A 113 -19.93 45.67 -8.82
CA GLU A 113 -19.68 46.84 -9.67
C GLU A 113 -18.52 47.73 -9.19
N SER A 114 -18.15 47.68 -7.90
CA SER A 114 -17.09 48.54 -7.34
C SER A 114 -15.68 47.94 -7.37
N THR A 115 -15.51 46.71 -7.83
CA THR A 115 -14.23 46.01 -7.82
C THR A 115 -13.92 45.50 -9.22
N SER A 116 -12.91 46.06 -9.87
CA SER A 116 -12.50 45.70 -11.23
C SER A 116 -11.98 44.25 -11.28
N PHE A 117 -12.86 43.29 -11.58
CA PHE A 117 -12.55 41.88 -11.78
C PHE A 117 -11.77 41.56 -13.07
N ALA A 118 -11.50 42.56 -13.92
CA ALA A 118 -10.77 42.34 -15.17
C ALA A 118 -9.33 41.82 -14.95
N SER A 119 -8.73 42.04 -13.78
CA SER A 119 -7.42 41.48 -13.40
C SER A 119 -7.50 40.16 -12.60
N LEU A 120 -8.71 39.70 -12.25
CA LEU A 120 -8.98 38.43 -11.56
C LEU A 120 -9.56 37.37 -12.52
N ALA A 121 -10.01 37.78 -13.71
CA ALA A 121 -10.60 36.94 -14.73
C ALA A 121 -9.58 36.41 -15.75
N ASP A 122 -8.29 36.63 -15.52
CA ASP A 122 -7.23 35.93 -16.24
C ASP A 122 -6.87 34.67 -15.44
N PRO A 123 -7.41 33.49 -15.77
CA PRO A 123 -7.15 32.25 -15.04
C PRO A 123 -5.66 31.84 -15.07
N GLU A 124 -4.85 32.45 -15.95
CA GLU A 124 -3.39 32.26 -15.98
C GLU A 124 -2.63 33.20 -15.01
N ALA A 125 -3.25 34.27 -14.50
CA ALA A 125 -2.59 35.28 -13.67
C ALA A 125 -2.95 35.24 -12.18
N ALA A 126 -3.97 34.45 -11.80
CA ALA A 126 -4.25 34.20 -10.39
C ALA A 126 -3.19 33.22 -9.85
N PRO A 127 -2.36 33.58 -8.85
CA PRO A 127 -1.49 32.62 -8.21
C PRO A 127 -2.38 31.47 -7.71
N PRO A 128 -2.04 30.20 -7.97
CA PRO A 128 -2.87 29.07 -7.57
C PRO A 128 -3.13 29.19 -6.08
N VAL A 129 -4.38 29.45 -5.72
CA VAL A 129 -4.78 29.58 -4.32
C VAL A 129 -4.59 28.20 -3.71
N LEU A 130 -3.54 28.07 -2.89
CA LEU A 130 -3.21 26.88 -2.11
C LEU A 130 -4.38 26.51 -1.20
N SER A 131 -5.31 25.72 -1.72
CA SER A 131 -6.45 25.20 -0.96
C SER A 131 -6.03 23.93 -0.22
N GLY A 132 -4.96 23.97 0.57
CA GLY A 132 -4.60 22.84 1.42
C GLY A 132 -3.20 22.90 2.06
N PRO A 133 -2.96 22.02 3.05
CA PRO A 133 -1.65 21.85 3.68
C PRO A 133 -0.59 21.39 2.68
N VAL A 134 0.57 22.04 2.69
CA VAL A 134 1.64 21.84 1.71
C VAL A 134 2.30 20.48 1.91
N LEU A 135 2.58 20.08 3.16
CA LEU A 135 3.28 18.81 3.43
C LEU A 135 2.41 17.60 3.14
N LEU A 136 1.10 17.72 3.30
CA LEU A 136 0.18 16.64 2.92
C LEU A 136 0.15 16.45 1.40
N ASN A 137 0.13 17.55 0.63
CA ASN A 137 0.25 17.48 -0.82
C ASN A 137 1.60 16.87 -1.24
N ASP A 138 2.70 17.33 -0.64
CA ASP A 138 4.04 16.76 -0.85
C ASP A 138 4.06 15.26 -0.55
N ALA A 139 3.46 14.80 0.56
CA ALA A 139 3.36 13.37 0.90
C ALA A 139 2.56 12.58 -0.16
N THR A 140 1.45 13.14 -0.64
CA THR A 140 0.58 12.53 -1.66
C THR A 140 1.32 12.37 -2.98
N VAL A 141 2.01 13.44 -3.42
CA VAL A 141 2.81 13.42 -4.66
C VAL A 141 3.98 12.45 -4.55
N ALA A 142 4.68 12.41 -3.41
CA ALA A 142 5.78 11.46 -3.20
C ALA A 142 5.27 10.01 -3.25
N TYR A 143 4.10 9.74 -2.68
CA TYR A 143 3.47 8.41 -2.73
C TYR A 143 3.10 8.01 -4.15
N ALA A 144 2.46 8.91 -4.91
CA ALA A 144 2.09 8.69 -6.30
C ALA A 144 3.30 8.43 -7.21
N LYS A 145 4.48 8.96 -6.84
CA LYS A 145 5.77 8.70 -7.51
C LYS A 145 6.52 7.47 -6.96
N GLY A 146 5.86 6.63 -6.17
CA GLY A 146 6.45 5.39 -5.64
C GLY A 146 7.51 5.61 -4.54
N LYS A 147 7.72 6.85 -4.07
CA LYS A 147 8.66 7.18 -2.98
C LYS A 147 7.98 6.99 -1.62
N TYR A 148 7.57 5.75 -1.32
CA TYR A 148 6.74 5.44 -0.15
C TYR A 148 7.35 5.87 1.20
N ASP A 149 8.64 5.62 1.41
CA ASP A 149 9.31 5.98 2.66
C ASP A 149 9.31 7.50 2.90
N LEU A 150 9.63 8.27 1.85
CA LEU A 150 9.59 9.73 1.88
C LEU A 150 8.17 10.23 2.12
N ALA A 151 7.18 9.65 1.43
CA ALA A 151 5.78 10.00 1.57
C ALA A 151 5.30 9.88 3.03
N MET A 152 5.64 8.76 3.69
CA MET A 152 5.27 8.56 5.10
C MET A 152 5.96 9.54 6.04
N LYS A 153 7.24 9.86 5.80
CA LYS A 153 7.96 10.87 6.59
C LYS A 153 7.33 12.26 6.44
N LEU A 154 6.97 12.65 5.22
CA LEU A 154 6.29 13.92 4.95
C LEU A 154 4.87 13.95 5.55
N TYR A 155 4.16 12.82 5.53
CA TYR A 155 2.85 12.69 6.18
C TYR A 155 2.96 12.91 7.70
N PHE A 156 3.97 12.32 8.36
CA PHE A 156 4.24 12.63 9.77
C PHE A 156 4.69 14.08 9.96
N GLY A 157 5.47 14.62 9.03
CA GLY A 157 5.83 16.03 8.99
C GLY A 157 4.63 16.97 8.97
N HIS A 158 3.62 16.67 8.15
CA HIS A 158 2.34 17.38 8.11
C HIS A 158 1.67 17.39 9.50
N ILE A 159 1.57 16.22 10.15
CA ILE A 159 0.98 16.12 11.50
C ILE A 159 1.74 17.00 12.52
N VAL A 160 3.05 17.11 12.38
CA VAL A 160 3.93 17.80 13.32
C VAL A 160 3.95 19.32 13.12
N ALA A 161 4.17 19.75 11.88
CA ALA A 161 4.41 21.14 11.49
C ALA A 161 3.12 21.91 11.16
N GLU A 162 2.14 21.24 10.55
CA GLU A 162 0.85 21.79 10.13
C GLU A 162 -0.27 21.26 11.05
N TYR A 163 0.01 21.16 12.35
CA TYR A 163 -0.84 20.53 13.37
C TYR A 163 -2.30 21.02 13.36
N ASP A 164 -2.53 22.31 13.13
CA ASP A 164 -3.88 22.89 13.09
C ASP A 164 -4.71 22.37 11.90
N HIS A 165 -4.05 21.98 10.81
CA HIS A 165 -4.67 21.40 9.62
C HIS A 165 -4.70 19.87 9.64
N ALA A 166 -3.97 19.22 10.55
CA ALA A 166 -3.81 17.77 10.61
C ALA A 166 -4.84 17.02 11.48
N GLN A 167 -5.90 17.69 11.93
CA GLN A 167 -6.89 17.11 12.85
C GLN A 167 -7.56 15.86 12.27
N ASN A 168 -7.83 15.84 10.96
CA ASN A 168 -8.41 14.68 10.29
C ASN A 168 -7.43 13.49 10.35
N GLN A 169 -6.15 13.73 10.04
CA GLN A 169 -5.09 12.73 10.04
C GLN A 169 -4.83 12.17 11.45
N LEU A 170 -4.94 13.01 12.48
CA LEU A 170 -4.85 12.58 13.88
C LEU A 170 -6.00 11.66 14.29
N GLN A 171 -7.21 11.87 13.75
CA GLN A 171 -8.37 11.01 14.01
C GLN A 171 -8.31 9.66 13.28
N LEU A 172 -7.54 9.56 12.20
CA LEU A 172 -7.36 8.30 11.45
C LEU A 172 -6.47 7.28 12.17
N VAL A 173 -5.82 7.66 13.27
CA VAL A 173 -4.92 6.76 13.99
C VAL A 173 -5.69 5.57 14.56
N LYS A 174 -5.10 4.38 14.40
CA LYS A 174 -5.58 3.14 15.01
C LYS A 174 -4.54 2.61 15.98
N TYR A 175 -4.90 1.61 16.77
CA TYR A 175 -3.97 0.90 17.63
C TYR A 175 -3.62 -0.46 17.04
N SER A 176 -2.33 -0.71 16.82
CA SER A 176 -1.85 -2.04 16.46
C SER A 176 -1.50 -2.81 17.73
N ARG A 177 -2.21 -3.91 17.98
CA ARG A 177 -1.94 -4.79 19.14
C ARG A 177 -0.58 -5.47 19.03
N MET A 178 -0.23 -5.92 17.83
CA MET A 178 1.05 -6.57 17.54
C MET A 178 2.22 -5.60 17.74
N MET A 179 2.15 -4.39 17.18
CA MET A 179 3.22 -3.39 17.30
C MET A 179 3.18 -2.63 18.64
N ARG A 180 2.11 -2.80 19.42
CA ARG A 180 1.85 -2.11 20.69
C ARG A 180 2.01 -0.59 20.60
N ARG A 181 1.54 0.01 19.49
CA ARG A 181 1.67 1.45 19.22
C ARG A 181 0.51 2.04 18.40
N PRO A 182 0.26 3.35 18.54
CA PRO A 182 -0.55 4.08 17.56
C PRO A 182 0.04 3.90 16.17
N THR A 183 -0.84 3.65 15.21
CA THR A 183 -0.46 3.30 13.84
C THR A 183 -1.40 4.01 12.88
N TRP A 184 -0.83 4.84 12.02
CA TRP A 184 -1.55 5.47 10.91
C TRP A 184 -1.67 4.54 9.71
N GLN A 185 -0.61 3.75 9.47
CA GLN A 185 -0.56 2.70 8.48
C GLN A 185 0.51 1.67 8.89
N LEU A 186 0.19 0.38 8.79
CA LEU A 186 1.17 -0.69 8.86
C LEU A 186 1.91 -0.79 7.53
N ARG A 187 3.24 -0.86 7.61
CA ARG A 187 4.11 -0.96 6.44
C ARG A 187 4.38 -2.43 6.12
N TRP A 188 3.91 -2.88 4.97
CA TRP A 188 4.03 -4.26 4.54
C TRP A 188 5.14 -4.43 3.51
N GLY A 189 5.86 -5.53 3.61
CA GLY A 189 6.79 -6.03 2.61
C GLY A 189 6.32 -7.34 2.01
N ILE A 190 6.65 -7.57 0.75
CA ILE A 190 6.53 -8.86 0.08
C ILE A 190 7.85 -9.25 -0.57
N SER A 191 8.19 -10.53 -0.49
CA SER A 191 9.42 -11.09 -1.07
C SER A 191 9.20 -12.56 -1.42
N TYR A 192 10.05 -13.11 -2.26
CA TYR A 192 10.02 -14.56 -2.52
C TYR A 192 11.44 -15.13 -2.64
N ALA A 193 11.54 -16.45 -2.55
CA ALA A 193 12.75 -17.21 -2.82
C ALA A 193 12.41 -18.35 -3.77
N VAL A 194 13.16 -18.49 -4.87
CA VAL A 194 13.05 -19.65 -5.76
C VAL A 194 14.18 -20.62 -5.43
N ARG A 195 13.85 -21.90 -5.26
CA ARG A 195 14.80 -22.99 -5.01
C ARG A 195 14.52 -24.16 -5.92
N GLY A 196 15.52 -24.98 -6.20
CA GLY A 196 15.40 -26.20 -7.00
C GLY A 196 16.15 -26.11 -8.33
N ASP A 197 16.08 -27.20 -9.10
CA ASP A 197 16.91 -27.39 -10.29
C ASP A 197 16.21 -26.96 -11.59
N ALA A 198 14.88 -26.76 -11.55
CA ALA A 198 14.10 -26.36 -12.71
C ALA A 198 14.08 -24.83 -12.91
N THR A 199 14.08 -24.39 -14.17
CA THR A 199 14.15 -22.96 -14.54
C THR A 199 12.80 -22.36 -14.91
N ASP A 200 11.84 -23.17 -15.36
CA ASP A 200 10.48 -22.73 -15.67
C ASP A 200 9.55 -23.02 -14.47
N PRO A 201 9.04 -21.99 -13.78
CA PRO A 201 8.28 -22.18 -12.56
C PRO A 201 6.92 -22.86 -12.74
N GLN A 202 6.29 -22.81 -13.93
CA GLN A 202 4.96 -23.38 -14.21
C GLN A 202 3.96 -23.25 -13.03
N PRO A 203 3.68 -22.03 -12.52
CA PRO A 203 2.78 -21.86 -11.39
C PRO A 203 1.34 -22.24 -11.76
N ILE A 204 0.49 -22.41 -10.74
CA ILE A 204 -0.95 -22.58 -10.97
C ILE A 204 -1.48 -21.30 -11.63
N GLY A 205 -1.87 -21.41 -12.89
CA GLY A 205 -2.44 -20.31 -13.66
C GLY A 205 -3.90 -20.03 -13.33
N ASP A 206 -4.37 -18.83 -13.70
CA ASP A 206 -5.78 -18.49 -13.73
C ASP A 206 -6.43 -19.10 -14.98
N VAL A 207 -6.52 -20.44 -15.00
CA VAL A 207 -7.29 -21.11 -16.03
C VAL A 207 -8.73 -21.07 -15.56
N GLN A 208 -9.49 -20.07 -16.01
CA GLN A 208 -10.95 -20.20 -16.04
C GLN A 208 -11.23 -21.54 -16.72
N ALA A 209 -12.01 -22.40 -16.06
CA ALA A 209 -12.56 -23.63 -16.61
C ALA A 209 -13.55 -23.32 -17.75
N SER A 210 -13.14 -22.50 -18.71
CA SER A 210 -13.81 -22.28 -19.97
C SER A 210 -13.68 -23.57 -20.75
N GLY A 211 -14.81 -24.25 -20.85
CA GLY A 211 -14.88 -25.61 -21.31
C GLY A 211 -14.30 -25.80 -22.71
N ARG A 212 -13.83 -27.04 -22.92
CA ARG A 212 -14.03 -27.77 -24.18
C ARG A 212 -13.33 -27.15 -25.40
N GLY A 213 -12.00 -27.24 -25.43
CA GLY A 213 -11.23 -26.92 -26.62
C GLY A 213 -9.76 -27.35 -26.55
N GLY A 214 -9.50 -28.62 -26.88
CA GLY A 214 -8.28 -29.16 -27.48
C GLY A 214 -6.92 -28.55 -27.14
N GLY A 215 -6.08 -29.32 -26.45
CA GLY A 215 -4.66 -28.99 -26.30
C GLY A 215 -3.86 -30.01 -25.49
N GLY A 216 -3.83 -31.27 -25.93
CA GLY A 216 -2.65 -32.13 -25.76
C GLY A 216 -2.17 -32.47 -24.35
N PHE A 217 -3.03 -32.94 -23.45
CA PHE A 217 -2.56 -33.93 -22.47
C PHE A 217 -2.60 -35.30 -23.15
N GLY A 218 -1.56 -35.56 -23.95
CA GLY A 218 -1.38 -36.81 -24.66
C GLY A 218 -1.41 -37.99 -23.70
N ASP A 219 -2.50 -38.72 -23.83
CA ASP A 219 -2.76 -40.09 -23.41
C ASP A 219 -1.60 -41.00 -23.86
N GLY A 220 -0.54 -41.05 -23.04
CA GLY A 220 0.46 -42.10 -23.08
C GLY A 220 -0.16 -43.36 -22.52
N GLY A 221 -0.97 -44.04 -23.34
CA GLY A 221 -1.64 -45.28 -23.01
C GLY A 221 -0.69 -46.31 -22.42
N MET A 222 -0.90 -46.62 -21.14
CA MET A 222 -0.47 -47.91 -20.59
C MET A 222 -1.57 -48.91 -20.91
N GLU A 223 -1.36 -49.57 -22.04
CA GLU A 223 -2.09 -50.73 -22.53
C GLU A 223 -2.04 -51.85 -21.47
N ALA A 224 -3.16 -52.02 -20.78
CA ALA A 224 -3.46 -53.19 -19.98
C ALA A 224 -4.34 -54.13 -20.82
N GLY A 225 -3.70 -55.14 -21.43
CA GLY A 225 -4.30 -56.32 -22.08
C GLY A 225 -3.14 -57.20 -22.54
N MET A 226 -2.83 -58.35 -21.94
CA MET A 226 -3.60 -59.61 -21.97
C MET A 226 -4.29 -59.83 -23.32
N ASP A 227 -3.58 -60.49 -24.23
CA ASP A 227 -3.99 -61.68 -25.01
C ASP A 227 -2.93 -61.90 -26.12
N GLU A 228 -2.11 -62.94 -26.02
CA GLU A 228 -2.34 -64.29 -26.52
C GLU A 228 -1.62 -64.49 -27.87
N PHE A 229 -0.60 -65.32 -27.79
CA PHE A 229 0.16 -65.96 -28.86
C PHE A 229 -0.73 -66.37 -30.04
N TYR A 230 -0.54 -65.79 -31.23
CA TYR A 230 -0.69 -66.50 -32.49
C TYR A 230 0.39 -66.10 -33.49
N GLU A 231 1.19 -67.12 -33.78
CA GLU A 231 2.17 -67.28 -34.83
C GLU A 231 1.43 -67.76 -36.08
N ASP A 232 1.42 -66.99 -37.18
CA ASP A 232 1.38 -67.58 -38.53
C ASP A 232 1.70 -66.58 -39.66
N GLY A 233 2.81 -66.86 -40.35
CA GLY A 233 2.72 -67.33 -41.74
C GLY A 233 2.25 -66.37 -42.85
N PHE A 234 3.24 -65.74 -43.50
CA PHE A 234 3.48 -65.81 -44.94
C PHE A 234 2.37 -65.46 -45.97
N GLY A 235 2.65 -64.44 -46.80
CA GLY A 235 2.35 -64.51 -48.24
C GLY A 235 1.93 -63.21 -48.91
N GLY A 236 2.74 -62.70 -49.84
CA GLY A 236 2.23 -61.82 -50.90
C GLY A 236 3.21 -60.77 -51.45
N PRO A 237 3.81 -60.98 -52.64
CA PRO A 237 4.81 -60.09 -53.21
C PRO A 237 4.23 -59.12 -54.26
N GLY A 238 4.91 -57.98 -54.44
CA GLY A 238 5.30 -57.53 -55.78
C GLY A 238 4.56 -56.36 -56.43
N ALA A 239 5.34 -55.29 -56.60
CA ALA A 239 5.62 -54.62 -57.88
C ALA A 239 4.85 -53.35 -58.29
N GLY A 240 5.66 -52.35 -58.70
CA GLY A 240 5.30 -51.16 -59.48
C GLY A 240 5.41 -49.88 -58.66
N GLY A 241 6.44 -49.03 -58.73
CA GLY A 241 7.33 -48.70 -59.83
C GLY A 241 7.01 -47.29 -60.32
N ARG A 242 7.77 -46.28 -59.90
CA ARG A 242 8.50 -45.34 -60.79
C ARG A 242 9.12 -44.14 -60.04
N PRO A 243 10.21 -43.58 -60.58
CA PRO A 243 11.03 -42.52 -59.97
C PRO A 243 10.85 -41.14 -60.64
N GLY A 244 11.28 -40.08 -59.95
CA GLY A 244 11.55 -38.74 -60.51
C GLY A 244 12.03 -37.81 -59.39
N MET A 245 13.34 -37.57 -59.23
CA MET A 245 14.13 -36.52 -59.90
C MET A 245 13.43 -35.16 -59.95
N ASN A 246 13.87 -34.23 -59.09
CA ASN A 246 14.30 -32.94 -59.59
C ASN A 246 15.31 -32.28 -58.63
N ASP A 247 16.52 -32.13 -59.16
CA ASP A 247 17.54 -31.17 -58.74
C ASP A 247 17.00 -29.74 -58.84
N THR A 248 17.41 -28.84 -57.94
CA THR A 248 17.73 -27.47 -58.35
C THR A 248 18.85 -26.95 -57.45
N ALA A 249 20.00 -26.83 -58.07
CA ALA A 249 21.22 -26.24 -57.56
C ALA A 249 21.13 -24.70 -57.49
N GLY A 250 21.91 -24.14 -56.57
CA GLY A 250 22.87 -23.06 -56.80
C GLY A 250 22.36 -21.71 -57.31
N MET A 251 22.60 -20.65 -56.53
CA MET A 251 23.05 -19.39 -57.12
C MET A 251 23.89 -18.58 -56.12
N ASP A 252 25.18 -18.56 -56.40
CA ASP A 252 26.18 -17.63 -55.89
C ASP A 252 26.02 -16.22 -56.49
N SER A 253 26.60 -15.25 -55.78
CA SER A 253 27.12 -13.96 -56.23
C SER A 253 26.13 -12.91 -56.72
N TYR A 254 26.24 -11.68 -56.19
CA TYR A 254 26.64 -10.50 -56.96
C TYR A 254 27.07 -9.40 -55.97
N GLU A 255 28.38 -9.12 -55.99
CA GLU A 255 28.96 -7.80 -55.73
C GLU A 255 28.55 -6.85 -56.86
N ASP A 256 28.27 -5.58 -56.55
CA ASP A 256 28.50 -4.39 -57.40
C ASP A 256 28.08 -3.16 -56.57
N ASP A 257 29.03 -2.36 -56.08
CA ASP A 257 29.59 -1.18 -56.76
C ASP A 257 28.53 -0.13 -57.16
N MET A 258 28.42 0.93 -56.35
CA MET A 258 27.93 2.25 -56.77
C MET A 258 28.79 3.32 -56.10
N ALA A 259 30.00 3.47 -56.65
CA ALA A 259 30.72 4.72 -56.66
C ALA A 259 30.06 5.64 -57.70
N GLY A 260 29.68 6.85 -57.29
CA GLY A 260 29.08 7.86 -58.15
C GLY A 260 29.30 9.26 -57.59
N MET A 261 30.52 9.75 -57.78
CA MET A 261 30.88 11.17 -57.76
C MET A 261 30.16 11.93 -58.90
N ASP A 262 30.11 13.25 -58.72
CA ASP A 262 29.84 14.30 -59.72
C ASP A 262 28.38 14.68 -59.98
N GLU A 263 27.93 15.76 -59.31
CA GLU A 263 27.53 16.95 -60.07
C GLU A 263 27.78 18.24 -59.26
N MET A 264 28.70 19.01 -59.81
CA MET A 264 29.14 20.34 -59.43
C MET A 264 28.36 21.34 -60.33
N TYR A 265 28.11 22.55 -59.83
CA TYR A 265 27.52 23.73 -60.52
C TYR A 265 26.00 23.84 -60.57
N GLU A 266 25.45 24.62 -59.64
CA GLU A 266 24.51 25.71 -59.99
C GLU A 266 24.64 26.83 -58.94
N GLN A 267 25.68 27.62 -59.14
CA GLN A 267 25.78 28.97 -58.61
C GLN A 267 24.98 29.89 -59.53
N GLU A 268 24.17 30.74 -58.90
CA GLU A 268 23.78 32.10 -59.33
C GLU A 268 22.29 32.33 -59.66
N MET A 269 21.76 33.39 -59.02
CA MET A 269 20.56 34.16 -59.35
C MET A 269 19.19 33.76 -58.75
N MET A 270 19.00 33.95 -57.45
CA MET A 270 17.70 34.44 -56.92
C MET A 270 17.91 35.43 -55.76
N MET A 271 18.09 36.69 -56.13
CA MET A 271 17.86 37.87 -55.28
C MET A 271 16.36 37.95 -54.94
N GLY A 272 15.97 37.37 -53.81
CA GLY A 272 14.60 37.41 -53.30
C GLY A 272 14.52 38.12 -51.95
N SER A 273 14.46 39.44 -52.00
CA SER A 273 14.16 40.34 -50.90
C SER A 273 12.89 39.92 -50.14
N GLY A 274 13.04 39.36 -48.95
CA GLY A 274 11.93 39.01 -48.06
C GLY A 274 12.42 38.86 -46.63
N GLY A 275 12.58 39.99 -45.93
CA GLY A 275 13.01 40.06 -44.53
C GLY A 275 12.03 39.42 -43.56
N GLY A 276 11.99 38.10 -43.52
CA GLY A 276 11.41 37.33 -42.44
C GLY A 276 12.42 37.24 -41.31
N ARG A 277 12.32 38.15 -40.32
CA ARG A 277 13.03 38.05 -39.05
C ARG A 277 12.81 36.65 -38.48
N ARG A 278 13.78 35.75 -38.66
CA ARG A 278 13.91 34.53 -37.87
C ARG A 278 14.11 34.99 -36.44
N ARG A 279 13.01 35.12 -35.69
CA ARG A 279 13.05 35.18 -34.22
C ARG A 279 13.79 33.91 -33.82
N ALA A 280 15.06 34.04 -33.48
CA ALA A 280 15.78 33.00 -32.77
C ALA A 280 14.87 32.58 -31.62
N ALA A 281 14.43 31.33 -31.62
CA ALA A 281 13.69 30.77 -30.51
C ALA A 281 14.50 31.09 -29.25
N ALA A 282 13.90 31.86 -28.34
CA ALA A 282 14.57 32.18 -27.09
C ALA A 282 15.03 30.86 -26.47
N PRO A 283 16.24 30.80 -25.89
CA PRO A 283 16.71 29.59 -25.23
C PRO A 283 15.64 29.12 -24.25
N ALA A 284 15.22 27.86 -24.39
CA ALA A 284 14.21 27.29 -23.49
C ALA A 284 14.66 27.55 -22.06
N GLY A 285 13.81 28.22 -21.27
CA GLY A 285 14.09 28.48 -19.87
C GLY A 285 14.33 27.17 -19.11
N PRO A 286 14.95 27.23 -17.92
CA PRO A 286 15.10 26.03 -17.09
C PRO A 286 13.72 25.39 -16.85
N PRO A 287 13.64 24.04 -16.85
CA PRO A 287 12.36 23.35 -16.68
C PRO A 287 11.74 23.70 -15.33
N THR A 288 10.44 23.96 -15.32
CA THR A 288 9.69 24.25 -14.09
C THR A 288 9.70 23.05 -13.14
N PRO A 289 9.50 23.24 -11.81
CA PRO A 289 9.40 22.14 -10.86
C PRO A 289 8.36 21.08 -11.27
N ALA A 290 7.19 21.51 -11.74
CA ALA A 290 6.15 20.61 -12.25
C ALA A 290 6.64 19.81 -13.48
N ALA A 291 7.34 20.45 -14.43
CA ALA A 291 7.89 19.77 -15.60
C ALA A 291 8.97 18.74 -15.22
N ARG A 292 9.83 19.06 -14.25
CA ARG A 292 10.84 18.12 -13.71
C ARG A 292 10.18 16.92 -13.03
N LEU A 293 9.18 17.17 -12.20
CA LEU A 293 8.41 16.12 -11.52
C LEU A 293 7.66 15.22 -12.52
N ALA A 294 7.10 15.81 -13.59
CA ALA A 294 6.47 15.04 -14.66
C ALA A 294 7.47 14.20 -15.46
N ALA A 295 8.70 14.70 -15.65
CA ALA A 295 9.77 13.98 -16.32
C ALA A 295 10.36 12.82 -15.49
N LEU A 296 10.05 12.74 -14.19
CA LEU A 296 10.41 11.58 -13.39
C LEU A 296 9.53 10.40 -13.80
N ASP A 297 10.17 9.44 -14.48
CA ASP A 297 9.63 8.13 -14.89
C ASP A 297 9.50 7.18 -13.70
N ALA A 298 8.83 7.65 -12.66
CA ALA A 298 8.56 6.91 -11.44
C ALA A 298 7.06 6.74 -11.31
N THR A 299 6.61 5.50 -11.44
CA THR A 299 5.22 5.10 -11.20
C THR A 299 5.04 4.66 -9.75
N MET A 300 3.83 4.82 -9.22
CA MET A 300 3.47 4.35 -7.89
C MET A 300 3.75 2.86 -7.74
N LEU A 301 3.31 2.06 -8.71
CA LEU A 301 3.41 0.60 -8.71
C LEU A 301 4.45 0.13 -9.71
N SER A 302 5.20 -0.90 -9.33
CA SER A 302 6.21 -1.54 -10.18
C SER A 302 5.59 -2.69 -10.97
N GLN A 303 5.60 -2.54 -12.29
CA GLN A 303 5.22 -3.61 -13.22
C GLN A 303 6.18 -4.79 -13.12
N GLU A 304 7.48 -4.54 -12.94
CA GLU A 304 8.49 -5.59 -12.74
C GLU A 304 8.19 -6.44 -11.50
N ALA A 305 7.77 -5.83 -10.39
CA ALA A 305 7.38 -6.56 -9.19
C ALA A 305 6.16 -7.47 -9.45
N GLU A 306 5.14 -6.95 -10.12
CA GLU A 306 3.94 -7.71 -10.50
C GLU A 306 4.27 -8.86 -11.46
N GLU A 307 5.06 -8.60 -12.51
CA GLU A 307 5.52 -9.63 -13.46
C GLU A 307 6.34 -10.71 -12.79
N SER A 308 7.28 -10.33 -11.90
CA SER A 308 8.14 -11.28 -11.21
C SER A 308 7.37 -12.16 -10.23
N LEU A 309 6.43 -11.59 -9.48
CA LEU A 309 5.55 -12.35 -8.59
C LEU A 309 4.61 -13.25 -9.40
N SER A 310 3.91 -12.71 -10.39
CA SER A 310 2.96 -13.47 -11.22
C SER A 310 3.63 -14.60 -11.99
N LYS A 311 4.85 -14.40 -12.52
CA LYS A 311 5.64 -15.45 -13.18
C LYS A 311 5.95 -16.64 -12.29
N ASN A 312 6.26 -16.40 -11.01
CA ASN A 312 6.70 -17.46 -10.09
C ASN A 312 5.56 -18.12 -9.31
N LEU A 313 4.45 -17.40 -9.11
CA LEU A 313 3.39 -17.77 -8.15
C LEU A 313 1.99 -17.85 -8.78
N GLY A 314 1.78 -17.25 -9.96
CA GLY A 314 0.50 -17.31 -10.68
C GLY A 314 -0.68 -16.81 -9.85
N ILE A 315 -1.73 -17.63 -9.75
CA ILE A 315 -2.98 -17.29 -9.03
C ILE A 315 -2.77 -16.96 -7.54
N VAL A 316 -1.68 -17.44 -6.93
CA VAL A 316 -1.33 -17.12 -5.54
C VAL A 316 -1.09 -15.61 -5.38
N THR A 317 -0.38 -14.99 -6.33
CA THR A 317 -0.12 -13.54 -6.35
C THR A 317 -1.42 -12.77 -6.45
N THR A 318 -2.31 -13.17 -7.37
CA THR A 318 -3.62 -12.54 -7.57
C THR A 318 -4.47 -12.57 -6.30
N LEU A 319 -4.59 -13.75 -5.66
CA LEU A 319 -5.39 -13.91 -4.45
C LEU A 319 -4.84 -13.12 -3.27
N ILE A 320 -3.52 -13.11 -3.07
CA ILE A 320 -2.89 -12.29 -2.02
C ILE A 320 -3.15 -10.80 -2.30
N GLY A 321 -2.97 -10.36 -3.54
CA GLY A 321 -3.21 -8.97 -3.92
C GLY A 321 -4.64 -8.52 -3.62
N GLU A 322 -5.63 -9.29 -4.07
CA GLU A 322 -7.05 -8.98 -3.84
C GLU A 322 -7.44 -8.97 -2.36
N GLU A 323 -6.95 -9.92 -1.58
CA GLU A 323 -7.22 -9.99 -0.13
C GLU A 323 -6.60 -8.81 0.63
N PHE A 324 -5.43 -8.34 0.20
CA PHE A 324 -4.82 -7.13 0.75
C PHE A 324 -5.55 -5.86 0.31
N ASP A 325 -5.93 -5.76 -0.96
CA ASP A 325 -6.67 -4.62 -1.49
C ASP A 325 -8.00 -4.42 -0.71
N LYS A 326 -8.71 -5.52 -0.38
CA LYS A 326 -9.90 -5.48 0.49
C LYS A 326 -9.60 -4.93 1.89
N ARG A 327 -8.56 -5.42 2.55
CA ARG A 327 -8.19 -5.02 3.92
C ARG A 327 -7.72 -3.57 4.00
N TYR A 328 -6.98 -3.10 2.98
CA TYR A 328 -6.63 -1.69 2.87
C TYR A 328 -7.85 -0.81 2.65
N ALA A 329 -8.79 -1.22 1.79
CA ALA A 329 -10.04 -0.49 1.58
C ALA A 329 -10.92 -0.43 2.85
N GLN A 330 -10.88 -1.48 3.68
CA GLN A 330 -11.56 -1.52 4.98
C GLN A 330 -10.84 -0.66 6.05
N GLY A 331 -9.55 -0.37 5.84
CA GLY A 331 -8.69 0.36 6.77
C GLY A 331 -8.15 -0.50 7.90
N ASP A 332 -8.14 -1.82 7.72
CA ASP A 332 -7.69 -2.78 8.75
C ASP A 332 -6.22 -2.59 9.10
N PHE A 333 -5.41 -2.15 8.14
CA PHE A 333 -4.00 -1.87 8.33
C PHE A 333 -3.71 -0.39 8.64
N GLY A 334 -4.75 0.38 9.00
CA GLY A 334 -4.69 1.83 9.09
C GLY A 334 -5.17 2.50 7.80
N ARG A 335 -5.51 3.80 7.89
CA ARG A 335 -6.17 4.57 6.83
C ARG A 335 -5.31 5.66 6.22
N ALA A 336 -4.08 5.86 6.71
CA ALA A 336 -3.23 6.85 6.09
C ALA A 336 -2.84 6.39 4.69
N MET A 337 -2.98 7.31 3.73
CA MET A 337 -2.58 7.12 2.33
C MET A 337 -3.33 6.01 1.57
N THR A 338 -4.42 5.43 2.12
CA THR A 338 -5.18 4.38 1.44
C THR A 338 -5.96 4.89 0.23
N ASP A 339 -6.35 6.17 0.26
CA ASP A 339 -7.16 6.80 -0.80
C ASP A 339 -6.28 7.48 -1.87
N VAL A 340 -4.95 7.31 -1.79
CA VAL A 340 -4.01 7.94 -2.71
C VAL A 340 -3.83 7.06 -3.93
N THR A 341 -4.11 7.65 -5.09
CA THR A 341 -3.93 7.04 -6.42
C THR A 341 -2.72 7.67 -7.11
N ALA A 342 -2.30 7.10 -8.25
CA ALA A 342 -1.20 7.66 -9.04
C ALA A 342 -1.48 9.09 -9.58
N GLU A 343 -2.75 9.48 -9.64
CA GLU A 343 -3.20 10.81 -10.08
C GLU A 343 -3.46 11.77 -8.91
N SER A 344 -3.31 11.29 -7.68
CA SER A 344 -3.58 12.10 -6.49
C SER A 344 -2.45 13.11 -6.24
N GLY A 345 -2.85 14.28 -5.74
CA GLY A 345 -1.96 15.39 -5.44
C GLY A 345 -1.87 16.41 -6.59
N SER A 346 -1.55 17.64 -6.24
CA SER A 346 -1.39 18.73 -7.20
C SER A 346 0.09 18.91 -7.52
N ALA A 347 0.50 18.46 -8.71
CA ALA A 347 1.88 18.60 -9.22
C ALA A 347 2.26 20.05 -9.51
N GLU A 348 1.28 20.92 -9.79
CA GLU A 348 1.49 22.33 -10.12
C GLU A 348 1.86 23.17 -8.89
N THR A 349 1.48 22.73 -7.69
CA THR A 349 1.70 23.45 -6.43
C THR A 349 2.98 23.02 -5.71
N VAL A 350 3.84 22.24 -6.39
CA VAL A 350 5.01 21.63 -5.77
C VAL A 350 6.21 22.58 -5.80
N SER A 351 6.82 22.79 -4.64
CA SER A 351 8.01 23.66 -4.52
C SER A 351 9.27 23.02 -5.11
N GLU A 352 10.22 23.85 -5.55
CA GLU A 352 11.53 23.40 -6.04
C GLU A 352 12.31 22.58 -4.99
N ALA A 353 12.23 22.99 -3.71
CA ALA A 353 12.88 22.27 -2.61
C ALA A 353 12.38 20.82 -2.48
N PHE A 354 11.08 20.60 -2.71
CA PHE A 354 10.50 19.26 -2.69
C PHE A 354 10.89 18.44 -3.93
N VAL A 355 10.91 19.05 -5.12
CA VAL A 355 11.34 18.32 -6.34
C VAL A 355 12.78 17.85 -6.17
N ASN A 356 13.66 18.73 -5.68
CA ASN A 356 15.03 18.37 -5.34
C ASN A 356 15.08 17.27 -4.27
N LEU A 357 14.16 17.27 -3.30
CA LEU A 357 14.09 16.22 -2.27
C LEU A 357 13.73 14.86 -2.89
N ILE A 358 12.72 14.79 -3.76
CA ILE A 358 12.32 13.54 -4.44
C ILE A 358 13.46 13.00 -5.30
N GLU A 359 14.09 13.87 -6.11
CA GLU A 359 15.19 13.48 -6.98
C GLU A 359 16.40 12.93 -6.19
N ASN A 360 16.63 13.46 -4.99
CA ASN A 360 17.73 13.04 -4.11
C ASN A 360 17.34 11.95 -3.10
N ALA A 361 16.08 11.51 -3.06
CA ALA A 361 15.59 10.55 -2.05
C ALA A 361 16.18 9.14 -2.19
N GLY A 362 17.04 8.91 -3.19
CA GLY A 362 17.63 7.62 -3.49
C GLY A 362 16.63 6.64 -4.09
N ASP A 363 17.12 5.44 -4.42
CA ASP A 363 16.28 4.34 -4.91
C ASP A 363 15.52 3.74 -3.73
N THR A 364 14.24 4.09 -3.65
CA THR A 364 13.30 3.45 -2.73
C THR A 364 12.88 2.11 -3.31
N LEU A 365 12.64 1.15 -2.42
CA LEU A 365 12.09 -0.13 -2.83
C LEU A 365 10.74 0.07 -3.55
N PRO A 366 10.52 -0.61 -4.68
CA PRO A 366 9.29 -0.45 -5.44
C PRO A 366 8.06 -0.93 -4.65
N LEU A 367 6.90 -0.33 -4.90
CA LEU A 367 5.64 -0.87 -4.41
C LEU A 367 5.11 -1.90 -5.41
N TRP A 368 4.69 -3.05 -4.91
CA TRP A 368 3.92 -4.02 -5.71
C TRP A 368 2.44 -3.62 -5.75
N ARG A 369 1.89 -3.27 -4.58
CA ARG A 369 0.52 -2.78 -4.37
C ARG A 369 0.56 -1.54 -3.47
N PRO A 370 -0.49 -0.70 -3.43
CA PRO A 370 -0.55 0.42 -2.49
C PRO A 370 -0.27 -0.05 -1.06
N GLY A 371 0.79 0.48 -0.44
CA GLY A 371 1.21 0.13 0.92
C GLY A 371 2.02 -1.17 1.07
N ILE A 372 2.23 -1.93 -0.01
CA ILE A 372 3.03 -3.17 -0.01
C ILE A 372 4.31 -2.99 -0.84
N VAL A 373 5.44 -3.00 -0.15
CA VAL A 373 6.78 -2.85 -0.73
C VAL A 373 7.31 -4.19 -1.22
N PHE A 374 7.82 -4.24 -2.45
CA PHE A 374 8.51 -5.41 -2.99
C PHE A 374 10.01 -5.38 -2.66
N LEU A 375 10.49 -6.41 -1.97
CA LEU A 375 11.89 -6.54 -1.53
C LEU A 375 12.76 -7.34 -2.51
N GLY A 376 12.14 -7.95 -3.52
CA GLY A 376 12.80 -8.78 -4.52
C GLY A 376 12.91 -10.26 -4.15
N GLU A 377 13.72 -10.95 -4.95
CA GLU A 377 14.09 -12.34 -4.73
C GLU A 377 15.25 -12.44 -3.72
N GLY A 378 15.17 -13.39 -2.80
CA GLY A 378 16.25 -13.68 -1.86
C GLY A 378 15.79 -14.58 -0.72
N THR A 379 16.72 -14.98 0.15
CA THR A 379 16.37 -15.79 1.32
C THR A 379 15.51 -15.00 2.31
N SER A 380 14.73 -15.70 3.14
CA SER A 380 13.94 -15.06 4.19
C SER A 380 14.79 -14.22 5.13
N THR A 381 15.99 -14.70 5.51
CA THR A 381 16.91 -13.98 6.39
C THR A 381 17.41 -12.68 5.78
N ASP A 382 17.79 -12.69 4.50
CA ASP A 382 18.27 -11.49 3.82
C ASP A 382 17.13 -10.48 3.62
N ASN A 383 15.94 -10.96 3.26
CA ASN A 383 14.78 -10.11 3.06
C ASN A 383 14.23 -9.52 4.37
N ILE A 384 14.33 -10.24 5.50
CA ILE A 384 14.04 -9.65 6.83
C ILE A 384 15.02 -8.50 7.13
N ARG A 385 16.31 -8.65 6.84
CA ARG A 385 17.29 -7.56 7.03
C ARG A 385 17.01 -6.36 6.13
N ARG A 386 16.64 -6.60 4.87
CA ARG A 386 16.22 -5.54 3.94
C ARG A 386 14.96 -4.84 4.44
N ALA A 387 13.97 -5.59 4.92
CA ALA A 387 12.74 -5.06 5.50
C ALA A 387 13.01 -4.22 6.76
N GLN A 388 13.92 -4.66 7.64
CA GLN A 388 14.35 -3.90 8.81
C GLN A 388 15.02 -2.58 8.42
N LYS A 389 15.91 -2.61 7.41
CA LYS A 389 16.56 -1.39 6.89
C LYS A 389 15.55 -0.40 6.30
N ALA A 390 14.48 -0.91 5.71
CA ALA A 390 13.39 -0.12 5.16
C ALA A 390 12.31 0.29 6.20
N ASP A 391 12.52 -0.03 7.48
CA ASP A 391 11.58 0.23 8.58
C ASP A 391 10.15 -0.27 8.27
N LEU A 392 10.06 -1.50 7.75
CA LEU A 392 8.79 -2.20 7.56
C LEU A 392 8.34 -2.87 8.86
N ASP A 393 7.02 -3.00 9.04
CA ASP A 393 6.43 -3.65 10.22
C ASP A 393 6.30 -5.16 10.03
N LEU A 394 5.89 -5.56 8.82
CA LEU A 394 5.50 -6.92 8.48
C LEU A 394 6.09 -7.35 7.13
N LEU A 395 6.38 -8.63 7.00
CA LEU A 395 6.91 -9.22 5.77
C LEU A 395 6.17 -10.51 5.43
N ILE A 396 5.63 -10.58 4.20
CA ILE A 396 5.20 -11.82 3.57
C ILE A 396 6.37 -12.36 2.75
N HIS A 397 6.83 -13.55 3.08
CA HIS A 397 7.86 -14.24 2.33
C HIS A 397 7.29 -15.51 1.69
N LEU A 398 7.43 -15.64 0.38
CA LEU A 398 6.98 -16.81 -0.37
C LEU A 398 8.18 -17.70 -0.70
N ASP A 399 8.21 -18.89 -0.11
CA ASP A 399 9.16 -19.93 -0.50
C ASP A 399 8.59 -20.71 -1.68
N VAL A 400 9.28 -20.70 -2.82
CA VAL A 400 8.94 -21.44 -4.05
C VAL A 400 9.99 -22.51 -4.29
N LEU A 401 9.58 -23.77 -4.33
CA LEU A 401 10.43 -24.92 -4.65
C LEU A 401 10.00 -25.52 -5.99
N LEU A 402 10.92 -25.54 -6.94
CA LEU A 402 10.73 -26.06 -8.29
C LEU A 402 11.39 -27.44 -8.40
N LYS A 403 10.58 -28.49 -8.57
CA LYS A 403 11.06 -29.85 -8.77
C LYS A 403 10.86 -30.27 -10.23
N PRO A 404 11.92 -30.65 -10.95
CA PRO A 404 11.74 -31.23 -12.29
C PRO A 404 11.05 -32.59 -12.18
N LEU A 405 9.99 -32.80 -12.95
CA LEU A 405 9.35 -34.10 -13.10
C LEU A 405 9.80 -34.78 -14.40
N ARG A 406 9.44 -36.05 -14.59
CA ARG A 406 9.73 -36.76 -15.85
C ARG A 406 9.01 -36.05 -17.00
N GLY A 407 9.76 -35.58 -17.99
CA GLY A 407 9.25 -34.80 -19.12
C GLY A 407 9.67 -33.32 -19.03
N GLU A 408 8.93 -32.43 -19.70
CA GLU A 408 9.14 -30.97 -19.69
C GLU A 408 8.30 -30.26 -18.61
N TYR A 409 7.82 -31.01 -17.61
CA TYR A 409 6.93 -30.49 -16.58
C TYR A 409 7.69 -30.18 -15.29
N THR A 410 7.46 -28.99 -14.74
CA THR A 410 8.01 -28.55 -13.46
C THR A 410 6.91 -28.53 -12.41
N GLN A 411 7.15 -29.20 -11.28
CA GLN A 411 6.30 -29.07 -10.11
C GLN A 411 6.68 -27.81 -9.32
N ASN A 412 5.78 -26.83 -9.32
CA ASN A 412 5.81 -25.67 -8.42
C ASN A 412 5.19 -26.02 -7.08
N ILE A 413 5.98 -25.89 -6.00
CA ILE A 413 5.52 -26.03 -4.62
C ILE A 413 5.79 -24.72 -3.90
N SER A 414 4.75 -23.99 -3.53
CA SER A 414 4.86 -22.69 -2.86
C SER A 414 4.28 -22.70 -1.44
N ARG A 415 4.83 -21.83 -0.58
CA ARG A 415 4.37 -21.63 0.80
C ARG A 415 4.56 -20.18 1.23
N CYS A 416 3.55 -19.58 1.84
CA CYS A 416 3.60 -18.23 2.37
C CYS A 416 3.99 -18.23 3.85
N ARG A 417 4.86 -17.32 4.26
CA ARG A 417 5.23 -17.09 5.67
C ARG A 417 5.02 -15.63 6.02
N LEU A 418 4.48 -15.37 7.22
CA LEU A 418 4.31 -14.04 7.78
C LEU A 418 5.38 -13.83 8.85
N PHE A 419 6.17 -12.77 8.72
CA PHE A 419 7.19 -12.37 9.68
C PHE A 419 6.85 -11.02 10.31
N HIS A 420 7.05 -10.93 11.62
CA HIS A 420 7.14 -9.66 12.33
C HIS A 420 8.57 -9.13 12.21
N VAL A 421 8.74 -8.07 11.41
CA VAL A 421 10.06 -7.60 10.97
C VAL A 421 10.96 -7.13 12.13
N PRO A 422 10.48 -6.37 13.13
CA PRO A 422 11.32 -5.95 14.25
C PRO A 422 11.89 -7.10 15.07
N SER A 423 11.13 -8.18 15.29
CA SER A 423 11.62 -9.34 16.04
C SER A 423 12.25 -10.43 15.17
N GLY A 424 12.00 -10.42 13.86
CA GLY A 424 12.36 -11.50 12.93
C GLY A 424 11.55 -12.80 13.15
N GLU A 425 10.52 -12.77 13.98
CA GLU A 425 9.75 -13.96 14.38
C GLU A 425 8.69 -14.30 13.31
N SER A 426 8.56 -15.58 12.99
CA SER A 426 7.49 -16.10 12.11
C SER A 426 6.18 -16.19 12.90
N LYS A 427 5.13 -15.52 12.40
CA LYS A 427 3.81 -15.46 13.03
C LYS A 427 2.80 -16.44 12.43
N GLY A 428 3.00 -16.83 11.17
CA GLY A 428 2.08 -17.72 10.48
C GLY A 428 2.67 -18.29 9.21
N ILE A 429 2.12 -19.42 8.79
CA ILE A 429 2.53 -20.14 7.60
C ILE A 429 1.30 -20.72 6.90
N SER A 430 1.26 -20.65 5.57
CA SER A 430 0.18 -21.26 4.79
C SER A 430 0.36 -22.78 4.70
N LYS A 431 -0.70 -23.48 4.29
CA LYS A 431 -0.56 -24.84 3.78
C LYS A 431 0.30 -24.82 2.51
N VAL A 432 0.83 -25.99 2.14
CA VAL A 432 1.58 -26.15 0.88
C VAL A 432 0.63 -25.98 -0.30
N ILE A 433 1.05 -25.18 -1.28
CA ILE A 433 0.34 -24.98 -2.54
C ILE A 433 1.16 -25.68 -3.62
N ASP A 434 0.66 -26.82 -4.12
CA ASP A 434 1.36 -27.68 -5.06
C ASP A 434 0.62 -27.76 -6.39
N SER A 435 1.30 -27.33 -7.46
CA SER A 435 0.78 -27.37 -8.83
C SER A 435 0.45 -28.78 -9.33
N LEU A 436 1.21 -29.81 -8.93
CA LEU A 436 0.94 -31.19 -9.31
C LEU A 436 -0.30 -31.72 -8.59
N GLU A 437 -0.43 -31.42 -7.30
CA GLU A 437 -1.61 -31.80 -6.52
C GLU A 437 -2.87 -31.15 -7.11
N PHE A 438 -2.78 -29.88 -7.49
CA PHE A 438 -3.85 -29.17 -8.19
C PHE A 438 -4.20 -29.83 -9.54
N ALA A 439 -3.21 -30.16 -10.37
CA ALA A 439 -3.43 -30.81 -11.65
C ALA A 439 -4.12 -32.18 -11.50
N GLN A 440 -3.83 -32.93 -10.44
CA GLN A 440 -4.51 -34.19 -10.13
C GLN A 440 -5.94 -33.97 -9.63
N LYS A 441 -6.15 -33.05 -8.68
CA LYS A 441 -7.46 -32.74 -8.11
C LYS A 441 -8.43 -32.13 -9.13
N SER A 442 -7.95 -31.23 -9.98
CA SER A 442 -8.76 -30.60 -11.03
C SER A 442 -9.29 -31.64 -12.04
N ARG A 443 -8.50 -32.67 -12.36
CA ARG A 443 -8.94 -33.78 -13.23
C ARG A 443 -10.02 -34.66 -12.61
N ILE A 444 -9.96 -34.90 -11.30
CA ILE A 444 -10.86 -35.84 -10.61
C ILE A 444 -12.13 -35.13 -10.14
N LYS A 445 -11.99 -33.96 -9.52
CA LYS A 445 -13.05 -33.27 -8.78
C LYS A 445 -13.50 -31.95 -9.42
N SER A 446 -12.94 -31.55 -10.57
CA SER A 446 -13.24 -30.27 -11.25
C SER A 446 -13.11 -29.04 -10.33
N VAL A 447 -12.14 -29.06 -9.41
CA VAL A 447 -11.87 -27.93 -8.48
C VAL A 447 -11.20 -26.79 -9.25
N SER A 448 -11.66 -25.56 -9.06
CA SER A 448 -11.05 -24.38 -9.67
C SER A 448 -9.70 -24.05 -9.02
N SER A 449 -8.80 -23.39 -9.77
CA SER A 449 -7.50 -22.93 -9.24
C SER A 449 -7.68 -22.02 -8.04
N ARG A 450 -8.67 -21.14 -8.11
CA ARG A 450 -9.00 -20.17 -7.08
C ARG A 450 -9.48 -20.83 -5.79
N ASP A 451 -10.37 -21.82 -5.88
CA ASP A 451 -10.87 -22.54 -4.69
C ASP A 451 -9.76 -23.35 -4.03
N PHE A 452 -8.95 -24.05 -4.83
CA PHE A 452 -7.83 -24.82 -4.31
C PHE A 452 -6.82 -23.94 -3.57
N VAL A 453 -6.38 -22.84 -4.17
CA VAL A 453 -5.41 -21.93 -3.53
C VAL A 453 -6.04 -21.19 -2.36
N GLY A 454 -7.31 -20.78 -2.46
CA GLY A 454 -8.07 -20.19 -1.37
C GLY A 454 -8.09 -21.07 -0.11
N GLU A 455 -8.42 -22.35 -0.25
CA GLU A 455 -8.41 -23.34 0.86
C GLU A 455 -7.01 -23.50 1.49
N ARG A 456 -5.94 -23.36 0.69
CA ARG A 456 -4.56 -23.42 1.19
C ARG A 456 -4.12 -22.15 1.92
N LEU A 457 -4.68 -21.00 1.58
CA LEU A 457 -4.38 -19.69 2.17
C LEU A 457 -5.33 -19.29 3.31
N GLU A 458 -6.47 -19.97 3.48
CA GLU A 458 -7.50 -19.62 4.48
C GLU A 458 -6.93 -19.42 5.89
N ASN A 459 -6.21 -20.42 6.42
CA ASN A 459 -5.58 -20.33 7.74
C ASN A 459 -4.54 -19.20 7.82
N PHE A 460 -3.85 -18.91 6.72
CA PHE A 460 -2.85 -17.85 6.66
C PHE A 460 -3.51 -16.47 6.79
N PHE A 461 -4.61 -16.23 6.05
CA PHE A 461 -5.38 -15.01 6.18
C PHE A 461 -6.07 -14.89 7.54
N ALA A 462 -6.59 -15.99 8.10
CA ALA A 462 -7.13 -15.97 9.46
C ALA A 462 -6.10 -15.53 10.52
N ILE A 463 -4.83 -15.91 10.36
CA ILE A 463 -3.73 -15.43 11.23
C ILE A 463 -3.48 -13.93 11.02
N ILE A 464 -3.44 -13.48 9.76
CA ILE A 464 -3.30 -12.05 9.43
C ILE A 464 -4.42 -11.25 10.10
N ASP A 465 -5.66 -11.69 9.97
CA ASP A 465 -6.84 -11.00 10.51
C ASP A 465 -6.82 -10.92 12.03
N ARG A 466 -6.38 -12.01 12.68
CA ARG A 466 -6.31 -12.07 14.14
C ARG A 466 -5.19 -11.20 14.72
N GLU A 467 -4.02 -11.20 14.10
CA GLU A 467 -2.80 -10.62 14.67
C GLU A 467 -2.55 -9.17 14.22
N THR A 468 -2.90 -8.84 12.97
CA THR A 468 -2.41 -7.61 12.31
C THR A 468 -3.47 -6.53 12.14
N VAL A 469 -4.76 -6.88 12.23
CA VAL A 469 -5.86 -5.91 12.14
C VAL A 469 -5.74 -4.91 13.28
N THR A 470 -5.74 -3.64 12.90
CA THR A 470 -5.70 -2.51 13.82
C THR A 470 -7.07 -2.30 14.43
N SER A 471 -7.10 -1.96 15.71
CA SER A 471 -8.34 -1.66 16.43
C SER A 471 -8.48 -0.17 16.67
N ASP A 472 -9.67 0.26 17.09
CA ASP A 472 -9.84 1.62 17.59
C ASP A 472 -8.87 1.93 18.73
N PHE A 473 -8.42 3.18 18.74
CA PHE A 473 -7.45 3.63 19.72
C PHE A 473 -8.08 3.57 21.13
N PRO A 474 -7.47 2.85 22.09
CA PRO A 474 -8.03 2.76 23.43
C PRO A 474 -7.99 4.14 24.10
N GLY A 475 -9.00 4.44 24.93
CA GLY A 475 -8.96 5.63 25.78
C GLY A 475 -7.76 5.54 26.73
N LEU A 476 -6.90 6.55 26.71
CA LEU A 476 -5.71 6.63 27.56
C LEU A 476 -5.90 7.66 28.68
N THR A 477 -5.19 7.45 29.79
CA THR A 477 -5.03 8.46 30.83
C THR A 477 -3.76 9.28 30.58
N PRO A 478 -3.68 10.53 31.10
CA PRO A 478 -2.48 11.36 30.99
C PRO A 478 -1.21 10.64 31.46
N GLU A 479 -1.28 9.92 32.59
CA GLU A 479 -0.14 9.18 33.14
C GLU A 479 0.41 8.10 32.18
N ILE A 480 -0.49 7.39 31.49
CA ILE A 480 -0.09 6.36 30.51
C ILE A 480 0.54 7.02 29.27
N ALA A 481 -0.01 8.15 28.83
CA ALA A 481 0.54 8.92 27.71
C ALA A 481 1.96 9.45 28.05
N SER A 482 2.15 10.10 29.19
CA SER A 482 3.47 10.61 29.61
C SER A 482 4.49 9.48 29.77
N LYS A 483 4.10 8.33 30.35
CA LYS A 483 4.99 7.15 30.44
C LYS A 483 5.38 6.62 29.06
N ARG A 484 4.44 6.62 28.11
CA ARG A 484 4.68 6.18 26.74
C ARG A 484 5.61 7.13 26.00
N VAL A 485 5.40 8.44 26.09
CA VAL A 485 6.33 9.44 25.55
C VAL A 485 7.71 9.25 26.17
N GLY A 486 7.82 9.09 27.49
CA GLY A 486 9.10 8.80 28.15
C GLY A 486 9.81 7.56 27.58
N ALA A 487 9.08 6.47 27.32
CA ALA A 487 9.63 5.28 26.69
C ALA A 487 10.06 5.49 25.23
N LEU A 488 9.30 6.28 24.46
CA LEU A 488 9.66 6.66 23.09
C LEU A 488 10.95 7.49 23.06
N LEU A 489 11.06 8.49 23.94
CA LEU A 489 12.25 9.32 24.05
C LEU A 489 13.48 8.52 24.52
N ALA A 490 13.29 7.58 25.46
CA ALA A 490 14.36 6.72 25.94
C ALA A 490 14.86 5.71 24.89
N SER A 491 14.06 5.39 23.86
CA SER A 491 14.46 4.45 22.81
C SER A 491 15.57 4.99 21.89
N GLY A 492 15.98 6.25 22.05
CA GLY A 492 17.16 6.81 21.39
C GLY A 492 16.99 7.02 19.88
N GLY A 493 15.75 6.97 19.37
CA GLY A 493 15.48 7.38 18.00
C GLY A 493 15.79 8.87 17.86
N GLY A 494 16.74 9.24 17.00
CA GLY A 494 17.08 10.63 16.70
C GLY A 494 15.92 11.43 16.10
N LYS A 495 16.22 12.43 15.27
CA LYS A 495 15.24 13.31 14.57
C LYS A 495 14.14 12.53 13.82
N ASN A 496 13.10 12.08 14.54
CA ASN A 496 12.10 11.14 14.04
C ASN A 496 10.71 11.79 14.05
N LEU A 497 10.25 12.18 12.85
CA LEU A 497 8.93 12.79 12.65
C LEU A 497 7.79 11.91 13.14
N ARG A 498 7.93 10.57 13.10
CA ARG A 498 6.92 9.64 13.62
C ARG A 498 6.73 9.78 15.13
N THR A 499 7.83 9.91 15.87
CA THR A 499 7.80 10.12 17.33
C THR A 499 7.11 11.43 17.67
N LEU A 500 7.45 12.51 16.96
CA LEU A 500 6.81 13.81 17.16
C LEU A 500 5.31 13.80 16.77
N ALA A 501 4.94 13.07 15.72
CA ALA A 501 3.54 12.90 15.33
C ALA A 501 2.74 12.18 16.42
N GLU A 502 3.35 11.20 17.11
CA GLU A 502 2.75 10.53 18.26
C GLU A 502 2.62 11.47 19.48
N VAL A 503 3.58 12.36 19.72
CA VAL A 503 3.45 13.42 20.74
C VAL A 503 2.29 14.36 20.41
N ARG A 504 2.17 14.79 19.14
CA ARG A 504 1.04 15.62 18.68
C ARG A 504 -0.31 14.94 18.83
N LEU A 505 -0.37 13.61 18.64
CA LEU A 505 -1.58 12.84 18.89
C LEU A 505 -2.01 12.91 20.36
N PHE A 506 -1.09 12.75 21.30
CA PHE A 506 -1.43 12.86 22.72
C PHE A 506 -1.76 14.30 23.14
N GLN A 507 -1.13 15.29 22.51
CA GLN A 507 -1.51 16.69 22.65
C GLN A 507 -2.95 16.95 22.18
N SER A 508 -3.35 16.42 21.03
CA SER A 508 -4.71 16.64 20.49
C SER A 508 -5.79 15.97 21.33
N GLN A 509 -5.43 14.90 22.04
CA GLN A 509 -6.30 14.23 23.01
C GLN A 509 -6.28 14.89 24.40
N GLN A 510 -5.57 16.01 24.58
CA GLN A 510 -5.41 16.71 25.86
C GLN A 510 -4.81 15.83 26.97
N LEU A 511 -3.97 14.86 26.58
CA LEU A 511 -3.31 13.93 27.52
C LEU A 511 -1.93 14.42 27.95
N LEU A 512 -1.36 15.39 27.23
CA LEU A 512 -0.10 16.03 27.55
C LEU A 512 -0.32 17.53 27.72
N SER A 513 0.38 18.11 28.70
CA SER A 513 0.50 19.55 28.85
C SER A 513 1.41 20.16 27.77
N GLU A 514 1.28 21.46 27.55
CA GLU A 514 2.14 22.18 26.59
C GLU A 514 3.62 22.06 26.98
N GLU A 515 3.95 22.15 28.28
CA GLU A 515 5.32 22.00 28.77
C GLU A 515 5.91 20.60 28.48
N GLU A 516 5.11 19.54 28.63
CA GLU A 516 5.54 18.17 28.29
C GLU A 516 5.78 18.01 26.79
N VAL A 517 4.93 18.63 25.95
CA VAL A 517 5.11 18.63 24.49
C VAL A 517 6.39 19.34 24.11
N LEU A 518 6.65 20.54 24.66
CA LEU A 518 7.87 21.29 24.40
C LEU A 518 9.12 20.52 24.83
N THR A 519 9.07 19.91 26.01
CA THR A 519 10.16 19.08 26.52
C THR A 519 10.42 17.88 25.60
N ALA A 520 9.36 17.21 25.12
CA ALA A 520 9.50 16.09 24.20
C ALA A 520 10.09 16.52 22.85
N PHE A 521 9.69 17.67 22.31
CA PHE A 521 10.25 18.21 21.07
C PHE A 521 11.73 18.57 21.23
N ASP A 522 12.09 19.28 22.31
CA ASP A 522 13.47 19.64 22.62
C ASP A 522 14.37 18.40 22.75
N ILE A 523 13.89 17.33 23.42
CA ILE A 523 14.65 16.07 23.54
C ILE A 523 14.87 15.39 22.17
N VAL A 524 13.87 15.40 21.28
CA VAL A 524 13.97 14.67 19.99
C VAL A 524 14.82 15.40 18.96
N GLY A 525 14.77 16.73 18.91
CA GLY A 525 15.46 17.49 17.86
C GLY A 525 15.91 18.90 18.24
N GLY A 526 15.90 19.24 19.53
CA GLY A 526 16.40 20.51 20.05
C GLY A 526 15.70 21.73 19.45
N GLU A 527 16.50 22.74 19.11
CA GLU A 527 16.02 24.01 18.54
C GLU A 527 15.23 23.82 17.24
N GLU A 528 15.65 22.90 16.36
CA GLU A 528 14.92 22.61 15.11
C GLU A 528 13.53 22.05 15.39
N ALA A 529 13.39 21.15 16.37
CA ALA A 529 12.08 20.64 16.76
C ALA A 529 11.20 21.74 17.35
N LEU A 530 11.75 22.60 18.21
CA LEU A 530 11.01 23.74 18.76
C LEU A 530 10.57 24.73 17.66
N ALA A 531 11.39 24.91 16.62
CA ALA A 531 11.04 25.68 15.44
C ALA A 531 9.89 25.05 14.63
N LEU A 532 9.65 23.73 14.73
CA LEU A 532 8.44 23.11 14.16
C LEU A 532 7.15 23.59 14.85
N ILE A 533 7.23 24.07 16.09
CA ILE A 533 6.08 24.56 16.86
C ILE A 533 5.92 26.08 16.69
N TYR A 534 7.02 26.83 16.82
CA TYR A 534 6.98 28.30 16.90
C TYR A 534 7.57 29.02 15.69
N GLY A 535 8.31 28.32 14.84
CA GLY A 535 8.94 28.89 13.64
C GLY A 535 7.93 29.33 12.60
N SER A 536 8.41 30.10 11.63
CA SER A 536 7.63 30.49 10.45
C SER A 536 7.25 29.27 9.60
N GLU A 537 6.17 29.36 8.82
CA GLU A 537 5.73 28.25 7.96
C GLU A 537 6.85 27.74 7.04
N GLU A 538 7.57 28.66 6.37
CA GLU A 538 8.70 28.33 5.50
C GLU A 538 9.81 27.56 6.24
N GLU A 539 10.10 27.98 7.47
CA GLU A 539 11.09 27.32 8.32
C GLU A 539 10.66 25.92 8.72
N ARG A 540 9.38 25.72 9.08
CA ARG A 540 8.84 24.40 9.40
C ARG A 540 8.92 23.46 8.21
N LEU A 541 8.51 23.94 7.04
CA LEU A 541 8.55 23.16 5.78
C LEU A 541 9.99 22.74 5.46
N ARG A 542 10.96 23.65 5.62
CA ARG A 542 12.38 23.38 5.40
C ARG A 542 12.89 22.29 6.36
N ILE A 543 12.61 22.41 7.65
CA ILE A 543 13.06 21.45 8.68
C ILE A 543 12.47 20.06 8.40
N VAL A 544 11.16 19.97 8.15
CA VAL A 544 10.50 18.70 7.81
C VAL A 544 11.13 18.06 6.58
N ARG A 545 11.35 18.82 5.50
CA ARG A 545 11.96 18.29 4.27
C ARG A 545 13.38 17.79 4.50
N ASN A 546 14.19 18.51 5.29
CA ASN A 546 15.54 18.08 5.65
C ASN A 546 15.53 16.76 6.44
N TRP A 547 14.65 16.66 7.45
CA TRP A 547 14.51 15.45 8.26
C TRP A 547 13.98 14.27 7.44
N ALA A 548 13.00 14.52 6.55
CA ALA A 548 12.41 13.50 5.71
C ALA A 548 13.42 12.94 4.68
N GLY A 549 14.28 13.81 4.13
CA GLY A 549 15.34 13.43 3.20
C GLY A 549 16.52 12.68 3.83
N GLY A 550 16.52 12.50 5.14
CA GLY A 550 17.67 11.91 5.84
C GLY A 550 18.93 12.78 5.78
N ARG A 551 18.82 14.03 5.33
CA ARG A 551 19.86 15.06 5.51
C ARG A 551 19.72 15.63 6.91
N ALA A 552 19.88 14.77 7.91
CA ALA A 552 20.54 15.22 9.13
C ALA A 552 22.01 15.37 8.71
N ASP A 553 22.54 16.58 8.73
CA ASP A 553 23.92 16.85 8.35
C ASP A 553 24.89 15.77 8.85
N GLN A 554 25.75 15.29 7.97
CA GLN A 554 26.93 14.50 8.35
C GLN A 554 27.72 15.20 9.46
N PRO A 555 28.51 14.48 10.29
CA PRO A 555 28.39 13.12 10.80
C PRO A 555 28.16 13.13 12.33
N ALA A 556 27.86 11.97 12.93
CA ALA A 556 28.22 11.77 14.34
C ALA A 556 29.75 11.61 14.40
N GLU A 557 30.46 12.64 14.87
CA GLU A 557 31.86 12.52 15.34
C GLU A 557 31.94 11.72 16.64
#